data_AF-A0A8E3B295-F1
#
_entry.id   AF-A0A8E3B295-F1
#
_cell.length_a   1.000
_cell.length_b   1.000
_cell.length_c   1.000
_cell.angle_alpha   90.00
_cell.angle_beta   90.00
_cell.angle_gamma   90.00
#
_symmetry.space_group_name_H-M   'P 1'
#
loop_
_entity.id
_entity.type
_entity.pdbx_description
1 polymer ?
#
loop_
_entity_poly.entity_id
_entity_poly.type
_entity_poly.pdbx_seq_one_letter_code
_entity_poly.pdbx_strand_id
1 'polypeptide(L)'
;MPLHVRHAILAALLSQSLPAEAGQFFCAADLSTGFKFTGTGWLSTNFIVTDMRFTIAPADSSGSTYTVTKLGEAYPTHRCTNDLPPGGPIHLLCGGLGSGFVFNEATLRFQETYGFGFIDGDSTQDTPAITIGKCSSIP
;
A
#
# COMPACT_ATOMS: atom_id res chain seq x y z
N MET A 1 -56.72 -46.51 4.28
CA MET A 1 -55.40 -46.39 3.60
C MET A 1 -55.01 -44.91 3.60
N PRO A 2 -54.18 -44.41 4.53
CA PRO A 2 -53.83 -42.99 4.58
C PRO A 2 -52.50 -42.73 3.86
N LEU A 3 -52.55 -41.88 2.81
CA LEU A 3 -51.41 -41.43 2.03
C LEU A 3 -50.72 -40.27 2.77
N HIS A 4 -49.53 -40.50 3.31
CA HIS A 4 -48.71 -39.46 3.96
C HIS A 4 -47.89 -38.71 2.89
N VAL A 5 -48.27 -37.46 2.60
CA VAL A 5 -47.51 -36.56 1.72
C VAL A 5 -46.42 -35.86 2.53
N ARG A 6 -45.17 -36.30 2.41
CA ARG A 6 -44.01 -35.61 2.98
C ARG A 6 -43.58 -34.49 2.03
N HIS A 7 -43.84 -33.24 2.42
CA HIS A 7 -43.33 -32.07 1.73
C HIS A 7 -41.84 -31.90 2.06
N ALA A 8 -40.97 -32.16 1.08
CA ALA A 8 -39.55 -31.84 1.17
C ALA A 8 -39.38 -30.34 0.87
N ILE A 9 -39.03 -29.56 1.89
CA ILE A 9 -38.66 -28.15 1.73
C ILE A 9 -37.23 -28.11 1.19
N LEU A 10 -37.09 -27.84 -0.11
CA LEU A 10 -35.81 -27.63 -0.77
C LEU A 10 -35.28 -26.24 -0.36
N ALA A 11 -34.35 -26.21 0.60
CA ALA A 11 -33.65 -24.99 0.97
C ALA A 11 -32.67 -24.61 -0.16
N ALA A 12 -33.06 -23.65 -1.01
CA ALA A 12 -32.20 -23.07 -2.02
C ALA A 12 -31.10 -22.24 -1.32
N LEU A 13 -29.89 -22.82 -1.22
CA LEU A 13 -28.69 -22.07 -0.85
C LEU A 13 -28.38 -21.07 -1.97
N LEU A 14 -28.77 -19.82 -1.74
CA LEU A 14 -28.33 -18.67 -2.54
C LEU A 14 -26.82 -18.49 -2.30
N SER A 15 -26.01 -19.05 -3.20
CA SER A 15 -24.58 -18.74 -3.32
C SER A 15 -24.43 -17.29 -3.78
N GLN A 16 -24.49 -16.35 -2.83
CA GLN A 16 -24.13 -14.96 -3.09
C GLN A 16 -22.62 -14.92 -3.31
N SER A 17 -22.19 -14.81 -4.56
CA SER A 17 -20.83 -14.40 -4.89
C SER A 17 -20.66 -12.97 -4.37
N LEU A 18 -19.99 -12.80 -3.23
CA LEU A 18 -19.56 -11.48 -2.81
C LEU A 18 -18.68 -10.92 -3.93
N PRO A 19 -18.93 -9.68 -4.38
CA PRO A 19 -18.01 -9.03 -5.31
C PRO A 19 -16.61 -9.09 -4.68
N ALA A 20 -15.61 -9.45 -5.48
CA ALA A 20 -14.22 -9.37 -5.06
C ALA A 20 -13.95 -7.89 -4.75
N GLU A 21 -13.97 -7.56 -3.46
CA GLU A 21 -13.66 -6.22 -3.00
C GLU A 21 -12.20 -5.96 -3.36
N ALA A 22 -11.95 -4.85 -4.08
CA ALA A 22 -10.59 -4.47 -4.42
C ALA A 22 -9.84 -4.18 -3.11
N GLY A 23 -8.78 -4.96 -2.86
CA GLY A 23 -8.15 -5.06 -1.55
C GLY A 23 -7.68 -3.71 -1.01
N GLN A 24 -8.03 -3.42 0.25
CA GLN A 24 -7.48 -2.31 1.02
C GLN A 24 -6.40 -2.84 1.96
N PHE A 25 -5.37 -2.04 2.21
CA PHE A 25 -4.26 -2.42 3.08
C PHE A 25 -3.87 -1.30 4.04
N PHE A 26 -3.49 -1.72 5.24
CA PHE A 26 -2.81 -0.88 6.22
C PHE A 26 -1.35 -1.30 6.32
N CYS A 27 -0.44 -0.35 6.16
CA CYS A 27 1.00 -0.59 6.13
C CYS A 27 1.70 0.17 7.26
N ALA A 28 2.66 -0.50 7.91
CA ALA A 28 3.51 0.09 8.94
C ALA A 28 4.97 -0.07 8.56
N ALA A 29 5.73 1.02 8.67
CA ALA A 29 7.16 1.00 8.42
C ALA A 29 7.90 0.20 9.51
N ASP A 30 8.84 -0.66 9.09
CA ASP A 30 9.69 -1.43 9.97
C ASP A 30 11.05 -0.74 10.15
N LEU A 31 11.63 -0.24 9.04
CA LEU A 31 12.98 0.34 8.99
C LEU A 31 13.02 1.50 8.00
N SER A 32 13.86 2.49 8.27
CA SER A 32 14.21 3.54 7.31
C SER A 32 15.64 4.00 7.48
N THR A 33 16.33 4.17 6.36
CA THR A 33 17.72 4.61 6.29
C THR A 33 17.91 5.61 5.16
N GLY A 34 18.96 6.42 5.24
CA GLY A 34 19.21 7.45 4.26
C GLY A 34 20.55 8.12 4.43
N PHE A 35 20.69 9.29 3.81
CA PHE A 35 21.91 10.08 3.85
C PHE A 35 21.56 11.49 4.29
N LYS A 36 22.23 11.99 5.33
CA LYS A 36 22.02 13.34 5.87
C LYS A 36 23.24 14.21 5.63
N PHE A 37 23.01 15.40 5.09
CA PHE A 37 24.05 16.41 4.96
C PHE A 37 24.29 17.10 6.31
N THR A 38 25.55 17.24 6.70
CA THR A 38 25.97 17.83 7.99
C THR A 38 26.47 19.26 7.89
N GLY A 39 26.45 19.87 6.69
CA GLY A 39 27.17 21.12 6.41
C GLY A 39 28.57 20.89 5.86
N THR A 40 29.16 19.71 6.09
CA THR A 40 30.52 19.37 5.64
C THR A 40 30.56 18.15 4.72
N GLY A 41 29.49 17.36 4.67
CA GLY A 41 29.37 16.20 3.80
C GLY A 41 28.13 15.37 4.10
N TRP A 42 27.93 14.33 3.30
CA TRP A 42 26.84 13.37 3.45
C TRP A 42 27.27 12.21 4.35
N LEU A 43 26.44 11.87 5.33
CA LEU A 43 26.65 10.72 6.22
C LEU A 43 25.42 9.81 6.18
N SER A 44 25.62 8.51 6.34
CA SER A 44 24.51 7.59 6.52
C SER A 44 23.75 7.89 7.82
N THR A 45 22.44 7.68 7.80
CA THR A 45 21.59 7.87 8.97
C THR A 45 20.44 6.87 8.99
N ASN A 46 19.80 6.72 10.15
CA ASN A 46 18.60 5.92 10.34
C ASN A 46 17.50 6.81 10.90
N PHE A 47 16.25 6.53 10.54
CA PHE A 47 15.10 7.30 10.98
C PHE A 47 14.22 6.48 11.91
N ILE A 48 13.59 7.15 12.87
CA ILE A 48 12.55 6.56 13.72
C ILE A 48 11.25 6.56 12.92
N VAL A 49 10.66 5.38 12.74
CA VAL A 49 9.49 5.18 11.87
C VAL A 49 8.25 4.65 12.60
N THR A 50 8.23 4.71 13.93
CA THR A 50 7.15 4.16 14.79
C THR A 50 5.75 4.65 14.42
N ASP A 51 5.66 5.88 13.92
CA ASP A 51 4.40 6.52 13.55
C ASP A 51 4.20 6.61 12.03
N MET A 52 5.13 6.06 11.25
CA MET A 52 5.05 6.06 9.80
C MET A 52 4.18 4.90 9.32
N ARG A 53 2.94 5.25 8.98
CA ARG A 53 1.89 4.33 8.56
C ARG A 53 1.27 4.83 7.27
N PHE A 54 0.80 3.89 6.45
CA PHE A 54 0.15 4.18 5.17
C PHE A 54 -1.13 3.38 5.03
N THR A 55 -2.09 3.90 4.29
CA THR A 55 -3.20 3.13 3.73
C THR A 55 -3.03 3.00 2.23
N ILE A 56 -3.35 1.83 1.69
CA ILE A 56 -3.43 1.57 0.26
C ILE A 56 -4.89 1.23 -0.05
N ALA A 57 -5.49 1.98 -0.96
CA ALA A 57 -6.89 1.78 -1.34
C ALA A 57 -7.08 1.95 -2.85
N PRO A 58 -8.06 1.29 -3.47
CA PRO A 58 -8.41 1.52 -4.86
C PRO A 58 -8.77 2.99 -5.08
N ALA A 59 -8.20 3.61 -6.12
CA ALA A 59 -8.51 5.00 -6.46
C ALA A 59 -9.80 5.13 -7.28
N ASP A 60 -10.26 4.02 -7.87
CA ASP A 60 -11.47 3.92 -8.66
C ASP A 60 -12.00 2.47 -8.63
N SER A 61 -13.17 2.26 -9.22
CA SER A 61 -13.83 0.94 -9.24
C SER A 61 -13.18 -0.08 -10.19
N SER A 62 -12.16 0.29 -10.95
CA SER A 62 -11.48 -0.62 -11.89
C SER A 62 -10.48 -1.54 -11.19
N GLY A 63 -10.02 -1.18 -9.98
CA GLY A 63 -8.94 -1.87 -9.30
C GLY A 63 -7.60 -1.82 -10.02
N SER A 64 -7.46 -0.95 -11.03
CA SER A 64 -6.21 -0.78 -11.80
C SER A 64 -5.33 0.32 -11.24
N THR A 65 -5.90 1.25 -10.47
CA THR A 65 -5.16 2.31 -9.80
C THR A 65 -5.46 2.35 -8.32
N TYR A 66 -4.45 2.71 -7.54
CA TYR A 66 -4.46 2.75 -6.07
C TYR A 66 -3.91 4.08 -5.59
N THR A 67 -4.43 4.56 -4.48
CA THR A 67 -3.85 5.67 -3.72
C THR A 67 -3.13 5.11 -2.51
N VAL A 68 -1.94 5.65 -2.27
CA VAL A 68 -1.21 5.46 -1.01
C VAL A 68 -1.31 6.75 -0.22
N THR A 69 -1.82 6.67 1.01
CA THR A 69 -1.99 7.84 1.87
C THR A 69 -1.24 7.61 3.17
N LYS A 70 -0.30 8.50 3.50
CA LYS A 70 0.35 8.47 4.81
C LYS A 70 -0.65 8.90 5.88
N LEU A 71 -0.69 8.16 6.99
CA LEU A 71 -1.62 8.44 8.07
C LEU A 71 -1.37 9.83 8.66
N GLY A 72 -2.44 10.63 8.77
CA GLY A 72 -2.38 12.02 9.21
C GLY A 72 -2.34 13.03 8.07
N GLU A 73 -2.08 12.60 6.83
CA GLU A 73 -2.18 13.46 5.65
C GLU A 73 -3.61 13.54 5.13
N ALA A 74 -4.00 14.71 4.63
CA ALA A 74 -5.33 14.94 4.05
C ALA A 74 -5.47 14.41 2.61
N TYR A 75 -4.35 14.16 1.93
CA TYR A 75 -4.30 13.78 0.52
C TYR A 75 -3.36 12.59 0.30
N PRO A 76 -3.59 11.77 -0.74
CA PRO A 76 -2.68 10.69 -1.11
C PRO A 76 -1.26 11.20 -1.36
N THR A 77 -0.26 10.52 -0.79
CA THR A 77 1.17 10.78 -1.04
C THR A 77 1.61 10.19 -2.36
N HIS A 78 0.98 9.09 -2.80
CA HIS A 78 1.23 8.50 -4.11
C HIS A 78 -0.07 8.05 -4.78
N ARG A 79 -0.05 8.06 -6.12
CA ARG A 79 -1.04 7.38 -6.95
C ARG A 79 -0.31 6.36 -7.81
N CYS A 80 -0.73 5.11 -7.72
CA CYS A 80 -0.01 3.96 -8.23
C CYS A 80 -0.87 3.14 -9.18
N THR A 81 -0.24 2.64 -10.22
CA THR A 81 -0.87 1.69 -11.13
C THR A 81 -0.53 0.28 -10.67
N ASN A 82 -1.50 -0.62 -10.69
CA ASN A 82 -1.23 -2.04 -10.59
C ASN A 82 -0.53 -2.49 -11.87
N ASP A 83 0.71 -2.94 -11.80
CA ASP A 83 1.47 -3.36 -12.98
C ASP A 83 1.15 -4.80 -13.41
N LEU A 84 0.30 -5.50 -12.63
CA LEU A 84 -0.29 -6.79 -12.98
C LEU A 84 -1.73 -6.64 -13.51
N PRO A 85 -2.21 -7.61 -14.31
CA PRO A 85 -3.58 -7.59 -14.83
C PRO A 85 -4.65 -7.52 -13.72
N PRO A 86 -5.79 -6.83 -13.97
CA PRO A 86 -6.91 -6.81 -13.05
C PRO A 86 -7.39 -8.22 -12.66
N GLY A 87 -7.74 -8.41 -11.38
CA GLY A 87 -8.18 -9.69 -10.83
C GLY A 87 -7.06 -10.65 -10.40
N GLY A 88 -5.79 -10.29 -10.66
CA GLY A 88 -4.63 -10.93 -10.05
C GLY A 88 -4.20 -10.26 -8.74
N PRO A 89 -3.12 -10.75 -8.11
CA PRO A 89 -2.51 -10.08 -6.96
C PRO A 89 -2.10 -8.65 -7.31
N ILE A 90 -2.19 -7.77 -6.33
CA ILE A 90 -1.83 -6.36 -6.46
C ILE A 90 -0.31 -6.21 -6.36
N HIS A 91 0.27 -5.59 -7.38
CA HIS A 91 1.66 -5.17 -7.38
C HIS A 91 1.73 -3.71 -7.85
N LEU A 92 2.11 -2.83 -6.94
CA LEU A 92 2.11 -1.40 -7.17
C LEU A 92 3.52 -0.93 -7.44
N LEU A 93 3.67 -0.15 -8.50
CA LEU A 93 4.88 0.59 -8.81
C LEU A 93 4.49 2.02 -9.19
N CYS A 94 4.98 3.00 -8.43
CA CYS A 94 4.65 4.39 -8.67
C CYS A 94 5.71 5.34 -8.13
N GLY A 95 5.62 6.59 -8.60
CA GLY A 95 6.63 7.61 -8.34
C GLY A 95 7.34 8.05 -9.61
N GLY A 96 8.39 8.83 -9.42
CA GLY A 96 9.23 9.38 -10.47
C GLY A 96 10.63 9.69 -9.93
N LEU A 97 11.32 10.62 -10.58
CA LEU A 97 12.66 11.04 -10.17
C LEU A 97 12.59 11.60 -8.74
N GLY A 98 13.22 10.91 -7.79
CA GLY A 98 13.35 11.38 -6.41
C GLY A 98 12.20 11.02 -5.46
N SER A 99 11.13 10.33 -5.88
CA SER A 99 10.16 9.79 -4.91
C SER A 99 9.36 8.64 -5.51
N GLY A 100 9.05 7.61 -4.73
CA GLY A 100 8.20 6.53 -5.19
C GLY A 100 7.78 5.54 -4.13
N PHE A 101 6.85 4.66 -4.50
CA PHE A 101 6.30 3.64 -3.63
C PHE A 101 6.13 2.34 -4.42
N VAL A 102 6.48 1.23 -3.77
CA VAL A 102 6.35 -0.13 -4.30
C VAL A 102 5.64 -0.99 -3.27
N PHE A 103 4.70 -1.82 -3.71
CA PHE A 103 4.00 -2.77 -2.85
C PHE A 103 3.74 -4.09 -3.57
N ASN A 104 3.83 -5.20 -2.84
CA ASN A 104 3.57 -6.54 -3.36
C ASN A 104 2.62 -7.27 -2.40
N GLU A 105 1.37 -7.50 -2.83
CA GLU A 105 0.33 -8.15 -2.02
C GLU A 105 0.72 -9.57 -1.60
N ALA A 106 1.36 -10.35 -2.48
CA ALA A 106 1.73 -11.73 -2.17
C ALA A 106 2.72 -11.82 -0.99
N THR A 107 3.53 -10.78 -0.79
CA THR A 107 4.50 -10.72 0.32
C THR A 107 4.08 -9.78 1.44
N LEU A 108 3.05 -8.96 1.21
CA LEU A 108 2.62 -7.86 2.06
C LEU A 108 3.78 -6.94 2.46
N ARG A 109 4.72 -6.69 1.56
CA ARG A 109 5.85 -5.78 1.78
C ARG A 109 5.69 -4.53 0.94
N PHE A 110 6.15 -3.40 1.49
CA PHE A 110 6.26 -2.16 0.75
C PHE A 110 7.65 -1.54 0.90
N GLN A 111 8.00 -0.69 -0.06
CA GLN A 111 9.13 0.22 0.00
C GLN A 111 8.68 1.60 -0.44
N GLU A 112 9.00 2.62 0.34
CA GLU A 112 8.84 4.03 0.01
C GLU A 112 10.23 4.66 -0.16
N THR A 113 10.40 5.46 -1.21
CA THR A 113 11.65 6.14 -1.51
C THR A 113 11.40 7.63 -1.55
N TYR A 114 12.30 8.39 -0.93
CA TYR A 114 12.39 9.84 -1.01
C TYR A 114 13.85 10.22 -1.28
N GLY A 115 14.10 10.95 -2.36
CA GLY A 115 15.43 11.20 -2.93
C GLY A 115 15.72 12.67 -3.21
N PHE A 116 14.74 13.56 -3.10
CA PHE A 116 14.89 14.98 -3.48
C PHE A 116 15.98 15.71 -2.68
N GLY A 117 16.15 15.39 -1.39
CA GLY A 117 17.17 16.06 -0.59
C GLY A 117 18.61 15.94 -1.11
N PHE A 118 18.96 14.91 -1.89
CA PHE A 118 20.28 14.84 -2.54
C PHE A 118 20.32 15.55 -3.90
N ILE A 119 19.21 15.51 -4.64
CA ILE A 119 19.11 16.04 -6.01
C ILE A 119 19.06 17.58 -5.98
N ASP A 120 18.37 18.15 -5.00
CA ASP A 120 18.13 19.59 -4.89
C ASP A 120 19.29 20.34 -4.21
N GLY A 121 20.27 19.61 -3.64
CA GLY A 121 21.55 20.13 -3.18
C GLY A 121 21.91 19.77 -1.74
N ASP A 122 23.00 20.37 -1.25
CA ASP A 122 23.57 20.10 0.07
C ASP A 122 22.81 20.83 1.19
N SER A 123 21.61 20.34 1.52
CA SER A 123 20.72 20.91 2.54
C SER A 123 20.68 20.07 3.82
N THR A 124 20.74 20.74 4.99
CA THR A 124 20.58 20.07 6.29
C THR A 124 19.12 19.82 6.67
N GLN A 125 18.18 20.36 5.90
CA GLN A 125 16.74 20.32 6.18
C GLN A 125 16.01 19.24 5.39
N ASP A 126 16.65 18.67 4.36
CA ASP A 126 16.01 17.73 3.46
C ASP A 126 16.85 16.46 3.33
N THR A 127 16.37 15.37 3.91
CA THR A 127 17.14 14.13 4.05
C THR A 127 16.51 13.03 3.20
N PRO A 128 17.15 12.60 2.10
CA PRO A 128 16.69 11.45 1.33
C PRO A 128 16.68 10.18 2.19
N ALA A 129 15.67 9.34 1.99
CA ALA A 129 15.44 8.12 2.74
C ALA A 129 14.85 7.01 1.87
N ILE A 130 15.12 5.77 2.27
CA ILE A 130 14.42 4.58 1.81
C ILE A 130 13.81 3.93 3.05
N THR A 131 12.50 3.76 3.00
CA THR A 131 11.69 3.15 4.05
C THR A 131 11.16 1.82 3.57
N ILE A 132 11.21 0.78 4.40
CA ILE A 132 10.58 -0.52 4.13
C ILE A 132 9.66 -0.90 5.27
N GLY A 133 8.67 -1.73 4.98
CA GLY A 133 7.80 -2.27 6.01
C GLY A 133 6.85 -3.33 5.49
N LYS A 134 5.80 -3.57 6.27
CA LYS A 134 4.79 -4.59 5.98
C LYS A 134 3.40 -4.03 6.03
N CYS A 135 2.50 -4.74 5.37
CA CYS A 135 1.09 -4.42 5.33
C CYS A 135 0.25 -5.58 5.87
N SER A 136 -1.01 -5.25 6.17
CA SER A 136 -2.08 -6.20 6.42
C SER A 136 -3.29 -5.76 5.60
N SER A 137 -4.03 -6.72 5.06
CA SER A 137 -5.34 -6.42 4.47
C SER A 137 -6.27 -5.87 5.55
N ILE A 138 -7.10 -4.90 5.18
CA ILE A 138 -8.15 -4.34 6.01
C ILE A 138 -9.50 -4.50 5.29
N PRO A 139 -10.60 -4.68 6.06
CA PRO A 139 -11.96 -4.70 5.51
C PRO A 139 -12.42 -3.32 5.02
#